data_AF-A0AB36R0U0-F1
#
_entry.id   AF-A0AB36R0U0-F1
#
_cell.length_a   1.000
_cell.length_b   1.000
_cell.length_c   1.000
_cell.angle_alpha   90.00
_cell.angle_beta   90.00
_cell.angle_gamma   90.00
#
_symmetry.space_group_name_H-M   'P 1'
#
loop_
_entity.id
_entity.type
_entity.pdbx_description
1 polymer ?
#
loop_
_entity_poly.entity_id
_entity_poly.type
_entity_poly.pdbx_seq_one_letter_code
_entity_poly.pdbx_strand_id
1 'polypeptide(L)' 'MLSNPDGLHEVIRAVMQEVLEAEMDEALDASKSERTPERLGYHARYYGRRTSCAPTAVR' A
#
# COMPACT_ATOMS: atom_id res chain seq x y z
N MET A 1 -11.21 -15.90 10.84
CA MET A 1 -10.29 -14.93 10.22
C MET A 1 -11.03 -13.69 9.75
N LEU A 2 -11.98 -13.78 8.81
CA LEU A 2 -12.71 -12.59 8.30
C LEU A 2 -13.85 -12.08 9.21
N SER A 3 -14.34 -12.89 10.15
CA SER A 3 -15.42 -12.51 11.06
C SER A 3 -14.97 -11.67 12.27
N ASN A 4 -13.66 -11.47 12.45
CA ASN A 4 -13.09 -10.59 13.49
C ASN A 4 -12.74 -9.23 12.87
N PRO A 5 -13.12 -8.08 13.46
CA PRO A 5 -12.76 -6.76 12.94
C PRO A 5 -11.26 -6.56 12.67
N ASP A 6 -10.37 -7.09 13.52
CA ASP A 6 -8.93 -6.97 13.29
C ASP A 6 -8.47 -7.77 12.07
N GLY A 7 -9.10 -8.92 11.81
CA GLY A 7 -8.78 -9.74 10.64
C GLY A 7 -9.18 -9.05 9.35
N LEU A 8 -10.33 -8.36 9.33
CA LEU A 8 -10.73 -7.53 8.19
C LEU A 8 -9.80 -6.34 8.00
N HIS A 9 -9.37 -5.69 9.08
CA HIS A 9 -8.44 -4.56 9.02
C HIS A 9 -7.10 -4.95 8.39
N GLU A 10 -6.53 -6.10 8.75
CA GLU A 10 -5.28 -6.56 8.13
C GLU A 10 -5.45 -6.94 6.66
N VAL A 11 -6.60 -7.48 6.27
CA VAL A 11 -6.92 -7.71 4.85
C VAL A 11 -7.00 -6.40 4.09
N ILE A 12 -7.72 -5.41 4.62
CA ILE A 12 -7.81 -4.07 4.00
C ILE A 12 -6.42 -3.46 3.86
N ARG A 13 -5.60 -3.51 4.91
CA ARG A 13 -4.21 -3.04 4.87
C ARG A 13 -3.42 -3.72 3.75
N ALA A 14 -3.51 -5.04 3.64
CA ALA A 14 -2.78 -5.80 2.62
C ALA A 14 -3.22 -5.41 1.20
N VAL A 15 -4.53 -5.35 0.96
CA VAL A 15 -5.08 -4.94 -0.34
C VAL A 15 -4.71 -3.50 -0.68
N MET A 16 -4.79 -2.58 0.28
CA MET A 16 -4.36 -1.19 0.08
C MET A 16 -2.88 -1.10 -0.27
N GLN A 17 -2.04 -1.92 0.37
CA GLN A 17 -0.62 -1.95 0.03
C GLN A 17 -0.41 -2.42 -1.42
N GLU A 18 -1.09 -3.50 -1.84
CA GLU A 18 -0.99 -4.03 -3.20
C GLU A 18 -1.40 -3.01 -4.26
N VAL A 19 -2.52 -2.31 -4.05
CA VAL A 19 -2.98 -1.25 -4.96
C VAL A 19 -1.95 -0.13 -5.05
N LEU A 20 -1.39 0.31 -3.92
CA LEU A 20 -0.38 1.38 -3.91
C LEU A 20 0.94 0.94 -4.57
N GLU A 21 1.34 -0.33 -4.47
CA GLU A 21 2.50 -0.82 -5.24
C GLU A 21 2.21 -0.78 -6.74
N ALA A 22 1.03 -1.22 -7.17
CA ALA A 22 0.65 -1.22 -8.59
C ALA A 22 0.62 0.21 -9.16
N GLU A 23 0.07 1.17 -8.40
CA GLU A 23 0.08 2.59 -8.76
C GLU A 23 1.51 3.15 -8.84
N MET A 24 2.41 2.71 -7.95
CA MET A 24 3.82 3.11 -7.98
C MET A 24 4.57 2.55 -9.20
N ASP A 25 4.30 1.31 -9.58
CA ASP A 25 4.90 0.68 -10.76
C ASP A 25 4.47 1.41 -12.04
N GLU A 26 3.18 1.76 -12.16
CA GLU A 26 2.66 2.57 -13.28
C GLU A 26 3.27 3.98 -13.28
N ALA A 27 3.32 4.64 -12.13
CA ALA A 27 3.86 6.00 -12.03
C ALA A 27 5.36 6.08 -12.34
N LEU A 28 6.13 5.03 -12.07
CA LEU A 28 7.57 4.97 -12.32
C LEU A 28 7.93 4.30 -13.65
N ASP A 29 6.95 3.75 -14.36
CA ASP A 29 7.11 2.90 -15.55
C ASP A 29 8.12 1.77 -15.34
N ALA A 30 8.14 1.22 -14.12
CA ALA A 30 9.10 0.20 -13.72
C ALA A 30 8.74 -0.43 -12.38
N SER A 31 8.76 -1.76 -12.35
CA SER A 31 8.58 -2.55 -11.12
C SER A 31 9.73 -2.32 -10.14
N LYS A 32 9.55 -2.70 -8.88
CA LYS A 32 10.61 -2.64 -7.87
C LYS A 32 11.88 -3.39 -8.30
N SER A 33 13.00 -2.67 -8.33
CA SER A 33 14.33 -3.16 -8.76
C SER A 33 14.45 -3.55 -10.24
N GLU A 34 13.43 -3.32 -11.06
CA GLU A 34 13.48 -3.58 -12.49
C GLU A 34 14.46 -2.66 -13.22
N ARG A 35 15.19 -3.19 -14.19
CA ARG A 35 16.07 -2.40 -15.04
C ARG A 35 15.38 -2.18 -16.37
N THR A 36 14.92 -0.96 -16.59
CA THR A 36 14.23 -0.55 -17.81
C THR A 36 14.66 0.88 -18.17
N PRO A 37 14.95 1.17 -19.46
CA PRO A 37 15.34 2.51 -19.89
C PRO A 37 14.21 3.55 -19.77
N GLU A 38 12.95 3.12 -19.71
CA GLU A 38 11.78 3.98 -19.56
C GLU A 38 11.54 4.46 -18.11
N ARG A 39 12.26 3.90 -17.13
CA ARG A 39 12.10 4.20 -15.69
C ARG A 39 12.15 5.70 -15.39
N LEU A 40 11.10 6.22 -14.76
CA LEU A 40 10.95 7.64 -14.44
C LEU A 40 11.49 8.03 -13.05
N GLY A 41 11.80 7.05 -12.19
CA GLY A 41 12.34 7.33 -10.86
C GLY A 41 12.64 6.09 -10.01
N TYR A 42 12.95 6.35 -8.73
CA TYR A 42 13.26 5.32 -7.75
C TYR A 42 12.06 5.01 -6.86
N HIS A 43 11.76 3.72 -6.69
CA HIS A 43 10.82 3.26 -5.68
C HIS A 43 11.45 3.42 -4.29
N ALA A 44 11.00 4.42 -3.54
CA ALA A 44 11.51 4.71 -2.19
C ALA A 44 11.07 3.63 -1.18
N ARG A 45 11.55 3.75 0.06
CA ARG A 45 11.14 2.86 1.17
C ARG A 45 9.69 3.14 1.57
N TYR A 46 9.09 2.18 2.27
CA TYR A 46 7.78 2.34 2.88
C TYR A 46 7.82 3.28 4.08
N TYR A 47 6.81 4.14 4.18
CA TYR A 47 6.58 5.00 5.33
C TYR A 47 5.22 4.67 5.93
N GLY A 48 5.20 4.35 7.23
CA GLY A 48 3.97 4.03 7.93
C GLY A 48 3.03 5.24 7.97
N ARG A 49 1.80 5.08 7.48
CA ARG A 49 0.71 6.04 7.67
C ARG A 49 -0.46 5.36 8.34
N ARG A 50 -1.14 6.11 9.21
CA ARG A 50 -2.43 5.69 9.75
C ARG A 50 -3.50 6.06 8.74
N THR A 51 -4.15 5.06 8.15
CA THR A 51 -5.39 5.26 7.41
C THR A 51 -6.52 5.34 8.43
N SER A 52 -7.33 6.39 8.36
CA SER A 52 -8.48 6.54 9.25
C SER A 52 -9.59 5.57 8.83
N CYS A 53 -9.41 4.30 9.14
CA CYS A 53 -10.44 3.26 9.01
C CYS A 53 -10.77 2.63 10.38
N ALA A 54 -10.33 3.25 11.48
CA ALA A 54 -10.80 2.90 12.81
C ALA A 54 -12.17 3.56 13.07
N PRO A 55 -13.12 2.89 13.76
CA PRO A 55 -14.22 3.61 14.37
C PRO A 55 -13.55 4.60 15.33
N THR A 56 -13.83 5.89 15.15
CA THR A 56 -13.32 6.87 16.09
C THR A 56 -14.03 6.63 17.43
N ALA A 57 -13.42 5.89 18.34
CA ALA A 57 -13.73 6.03 19.75
C ALA A 57 -13.16 7.40 20.15
N VAL A 58 -13.93 8.44 19.88
CA VAL A 58 -13.74 9.77 20.47
C VAL A 58 -13.80 9.54 21.98
N ARG A 59 -12.74 9.93 22.68
CA ARG A 59 -12.76 10.07 24.14
C ARG A 59 -13.53 11.32 24.51
#